data_AF-A0A938VR06-F1
#
_entry.id   AF-A0A938VR06-F1
#
_cell.length_a   1.000
_cell.length_b   1.000
_cell.length_c   1.000
_cell.angle_alpha   90.00
_cell.angle_beta   90.00
_cell.angle_gamma   90.00
#
_symmetry.space_group_name_H-M   'P 1'
#
loop_
_entity.id
_entity.type
_entity.pdbx_description
1 polymer ?
#
loop_
_entity_poly.entity_id
_entity_poly.type
_entity_poly.pdbx_seq_one_letter_code
_entity_poly.pdbx_strand_id
1 'polypeptide(L)'
;MLIHRIELSNVKSFARADIPLGPGLTAITGENGAGKSTILEAIGYALFGFLPYRPLSGFMRHGEAAAEVAVEFTSGLDDRRYRVTRRLRRARARASGALAADAQPQAAILDVELGTTFAQRAEEVRTFLTEHLGDDGIAPEVVFEHVVGVPQGRLTADFLDPPNIRKNRFDPLLRTHEFQQAYEALLALVRHFELRRQAHATRAAALEGELKQVAALATRLEAAEAQARGVAAQLEAAASDLTQAGDAVRA
;
A
#
# COMPACT_ATOMS: atom_id res chain seq x y z
N MET A 1 9.05 -20.06 -0.87
CA MET A 1 9.43 -20.69 0.42
C MET A 1 9.19 -22.20 0.35
N LEU A 2 10.11 -23.01 0.89
CA LEU A 2 9.93 -24.46 1.06
C LEU A 2 10.22 -24.85 2.51
N ILE A 3 9.30 -25.52 3.20
CA ILE A 3 9.51 -26.00 4.57
C ILE A 3 10.12 -27.41 4.52
N HIS A 4 11.22 -27.62 5.25
CA HIS A 4 11.95 -28.89 5.30
C HIS A 4 11.67 -29.69 6.57
N ARG A 5 11.44 -29.02 7.69
CA ARG A 5 11.34 -29.70 8.99
C ARG A 5 10.57 -28.88 10.00
N ILE A 6 9.79 -29.56 10.83
CA ILE A 6 9.10 -28.99 11.98
C ILE A 6 9.49 -29.78 13.22
N GLU A 7 10.01 -29.08 14.22
CA GLU A 7 10.32 -29.66 15.52
C GLU A 7 9.40 -29.05 16.57
N LEU A 8 8.77 -29.91 17.38
CA LEU A 8 7.88 -29.53 18.47
C LEU A 8 8.42 -30.05 19.79
N SER A 9 8.33 -29.22 20.82
CA SER A 9 8.60 -29.60 22.20
C SER A 9 7.50 -29.04 23.09
N ASN A 10 6.81 -29.92 23.81
CA ASN A 10 5.75 -29.57 24.75
C ASN A 10 4.61 -28.72 24.14
N VAL A 11 4.16 -29.07 22.94
CA VAL A 11 3.08 -28.39 22.21
C VAL A 11 1.84 -29.28 22.17
N LYS A 12 0.73 -28.87 22.80
CA LYS A 12 -0.53 -29.64 22.91
C LYS A 12 -0.30 -31.14 23.18
N SER A 13 -0.61 -32.02 22.22
CA SER A 13 -0.45 -33.48 22.35
C SER A 13 1.01 -33.95 22.20
N PHE A 14 1.89 -33.12 21.64
CA PHE A 14 3.29 -33.47 21.37
C PHE A 14 4.18 -33.12 22.56
N ALA A 15 4.74 -34.14 23.23
CA ALA A 15 5.85 -33.95 24.16
C ALA A 15 7.15 -33.61 23.39
N ARG A 16 7.43 -34.40 22.34
CA ARG A 16 8.47 -34.12 21.34
C ARG A 16 8.00 -34.63 20.00
N ALA A 17 8.19 -33.86 18.94
CA ALA A 17 7.97 -34.30 17.57
C ALA A 17 9.03 -33.73 16.65
N ASP A 18 9.34 -34.48 15.62
CA ASP A 18 10.31 -34.13 14.59
C ASP A 18 9.74 -34.63 13.26
N ILE A 19 9.30 -33.69 12.43
CA ILE A 19 8.47 -33.95 11.27
C ILE A 19 9.22 -33.44 10.04
N PRO A 20 9.85 -34.32 9.25
CA PRO A 20 10.43 -33.93 7.98
C PRO A 20 9.31 -33.63 6.98
N LEU A 21 9.50 -32.58 6.19
CA LEU A 21 8.66 -32.19 5.08
C LEU A 21 9.51 -32.18 3.81
N GLY A 22 8.89 -32.54 2.69
CA GLY A 22 9.55 -32.60 1.39
C GLY A 22 8.85 -31.71 0.37
N PRO A 23 9.47 -31.51 -0.80
CA PRO A 23 8.82 -30.84 -1.91
C PRO A 23 7.59 -31.63 -2.39
N GLY A 24 6.62 -30.92 -2.96
CA GLY A 24 5.39 -31.50 -3.51
C GLY A 24 4.29 -31.68 -2.47
N LEU A 25 3.48 -32.72 -2.64
CA LEU A 25 2.30 -32.98 -1.81
C LEU A 25 2.67 -33.82 -0.59
N THR A 26 2.53 -33.25 0.61
CA THR A 26 2.62 -34.00 1.87
C THR A 26 1.23 -34.16 2.48
N ALA A 27 0.81 -35.41 2.73
CA ALA A 27 -0.44 -35.70 3.42
C ALA A 27 -0.18 -36.06 4.89
N ILE A 28 -0.81 -35.33 5.83
CA ILE A 28 -0.75 -35.62 7.26
C ILE A 28 -2.00 -36.39 7.66
N THR A 29 -1.85 -37.68 7.93
CA THR A 29 -2.97 -38.58 8.28
C THR A 29 -2.88 -39.05 9.72
N GLY A 30 -4.03 -39.38 10.31
CA GLY A 30 -4.13 -39.87 11.69
C GLY A 30 -5.56 -39.76 12.21
N GLU A 31 -5.80 -40.19 13.43
CA GLU A 31 -7.11 -40.10 14.08
C GLU A 31 -7.50 -38.65 14.42
N ASN A 32 -8.77 -38.41 14.72
CA ASN A 32 -9.21 -37.12 15.25
C ASN A 32 -8.59 -36.92 16.63
N GLY A 33 -8.01 -35.75 16.88
CA GLY A 33 -7.27 -35.47 18.12
C GLY A 33 -5.80 -35.89 18.12
N ALA A 34 -5.29 -36.55 17.07
CA ALA A 34 -3.88 -36.95 16.96
C ALA A 34 -2.88 -35.78 16.84
N GLY A 35 -3.35 -34.52 16.73
CA GLY A 35 -2.50 -33.34 16.61
C GLY A 35 -2.24 -32.87 15.18
N LYS A 36 -2.97 -33.37 14.17
CA LYS A 36 -2.82 -32.94 12.76
C LYS A 36 -2.96 -31.43 12.60
N SER A 37 -4.03 -30.84 13.18
CA SER A 37 -4.23 -29.40 13.18
C SER A 37 -3.16 -28.64 13.99
N THR A 38 -2.59 -29.28 15.01
CA THR A 38 -1.49 -28.71 15.81
C THR A 38 -0.22 -28.52 14.99
N ILE A 39 0.06 -29.41 14.03
CA ILE A 39 1.20 -29.24 13.12
C ILE A 39 0.99 -27.98 12.25
N LEU A 40 -0.21 -27.78 11.72
CA LEU A 40 -0.54 -26.58 10.95
C LEU A 40 -0.46 -25.32 11.82
N GLU A 41 -1.01 -25.34 13.04
CA GLU A 41 -0.89 -24.24 14.02
C GLU A 41 0.57 -23.93 14.36
N ALA A 42 1.42 -24.95 14.47
CA ALA A 42 2.85 -24.78 14.73
C ALA A 42 3.57 -24.05 13.60
N ILE A 43 3.25 -24.39 12.34
CA ILE A 43 3.75 -23.66 11.16
C ILE A 43 3.29 -22.20 11.21
N GLY A 44 1.99 -21.99 11.42
CA GLY A 44 1.38 -20.67 11.54
C GLY A 44 2.02 -19.81 12.62
N TYR A 45 2.26 -20.40 13.80
CA TYR A 45 2.90 -19.69 14.90
C TYR A 45 4.35 -19.37 14.58
N ALA A 46 5.13 -20.37 14.14
CA ALA A 46 6.56 -20.22 13.90
C ALA A 46 6.88 -19.18 12.82
N LEU A 47 6.27 -19.31 11.64
CA LEU A 47 6.58 -18.49 10.47
C LEU A 47 5.74 -17.21 10.40
N PHE A 48 4.50 -17.22 10.88
CA PHE A 48 3.57 -16.12 10.66
C PHE A 48 3.13 -15.42 11.95
N GLY A 49 3.58 -15.89 13.12
CA GLY A 49 3.17 -15.32 14.41
C GLY A 49 1.70 -15.58 14.75
N PHE A 50 1.00 -16.41 13.97
CA PHE A 50 -0.43 -16.60 14.05
C PHE A 50 -0.79 -17.77 14.98
N LEU A 51 -1.67 -17.51 15.95
CA LEU A 51 -2.40 -18.53 16.69
C LEU A 51 -3.87 -18.08 16.80
N PRO A 52 -4.85 -18.94 16.49
CA PRO A 52 -6.25 -18.55 16.39
C PRO A 52 -6.95 -18.37 17.76
N TYR A 53 -6.20 -18.30 18.86
CA TYR A 53 -6.74 -18.20 20.21
C TYR A 53 -5.83 -17.40 21.15
N ARG A 54 -6.44 -16.94 22.24
CA ARG A 54 -5.80 -16.39 23.44
C ARG A 54 -6.44 -17.04 24.66
N PRO A 55 -5.70 -17.32 25.74
CA PRO A 55 -4.28 -17.02 25.96
C PRO A 55 -3.32 -17.93 25.16
N LEU A 56 -2.10 -17.45 24.89
CA LEU A 56 -1.05 -18.21 24.19
C LEU A 56 -0.67 -19.50 24.92
N SER A 57 -0.85 -19.54 26.23
CA SER A 57 -0.66 -20.75 27.04
C SER A 57 -1.49 -21.95 26.58
N GLY A 58 -2.57 -21.78 25.82
CA GLY A 58 -3.34 -22.87 25.21
C GLY A 58 -2.58 -23.67 24.13
N PHE A 59 -1.47 -23.15 23.60
CA PHE A 59 -0.60 -23.87 22.67
C PHE A 59 0.37 -24.81 23.41
N MET A 60 0.63 -24.55 24.69
CA MET A 60 1.51 -25.34 25.54
C MET A 60 0.82 -26.63 26.00
N ARG A 61 1.58 -27.73 26.01
CA ARG A 61 1.13 -29.01 26.56
C ARG A 61 0.75 -28.86 28.03
N HIS A 62 -0.35 -29.51 28.44
CA HIS A 62 -0.83 -29.44 29.82
C HIS A 62 0.24 -29.94 30.81
N GLY A 63 0.43 -29.19 31.90
CA GLY A 63 1.42 -29.49 32.94
C GLY A 63 2.82 -28.92 32.67
N GLU A 64 3.10 -28.49 31.44
CA GLU A 64 4.42 -27.95 31.08
C GLU A 64 4.53 -26.46 31.42
N ALA A 65 5.77 -26.00 31.65
CA ALA A 65 6.09 -24.60 31.92
C ALA A 65 6.63 -23.85 30.69
N ALA A 66 7.02 -24.59 29.65
CA ALA A 66 7.53 -24.04 28.40
C ALA A 66 7.14 -24.92 27.21
N ALA A 67 6.99 -24.29 26.05
CA ALA A 67 6.79 -24.93 24.75
C ALA A 67 7.73 -24.31 23.72
N GLU A 68 8.15 -25.09 22.73
CA GLU A 68 9.01 -24.65 21.64
C GLU A 68 8.52 -25.23 20.31
N VAL A 69 8.53 -24.39 19.28
CA VAL A 69 8.42 -24.81 17.89
C VAL A 69 9.63 -24.29 17.13
N ALA A 70 10.25 -25.15 16.33
CA ALA A 70 11.25 -24.74 15.36
C ALA A 70 10.86 -25.21 13.96
N VAL A 71 11.07 -24.34 12.98
CA VAL A 71 10.79 -24.64 11.57
C VAL A 71 12.02 -24.30 10.75
N GLU A 72 12.50 -25.29 9.99
CA GLU A 72 13.54 -25.11 9.00
C GLU A 72 12.92 -24.94 7.61
N PHE A 73 13.31 -23.89 6.92
CA PHE A 73 12.76 -23.55 5.60
C PHE A 73 13.83 -22.92 4.70
N THR A 74 13.64 -23.05 3.39
CA THR A 74 14.36 -22.26 2.38
C THR A 74 13.55 -21.03 2.04
N SER A 75 14.19 -19.86 2.17
CA SER A 75 13.63 -18.56 1.80
C SER A 75 13.42 -18.45 0.29
N GLY A 76 12.32 -17.81 -0.14
CA GLY A 76 12.09 -17.55 -1.56
C GLY A 76 12.86 -16.35 -2.11
N LEU A 77 13.40 -15.50 -1.22
CA LEU A 77 14.05 -14.24 -1.57
C LEU A 77 15.51 -14.43 -1.99
N ASP A 78 16.23 -15.30 -1.29
CA ASP A 78 17.68 -15.47 -1.41
C ASP A 78 18.11 -16.95 -1.54
N ASP A 79 17.16 -17.89 -1.55
CA ASP A 79 17.36 -19.34 -1.64
C ASP A 79 18.18 -19.96 -0.49
N ARG A 80 18.28 -19.26 0.65
CA ARG A 80 19.08 -19.70 1.81
C ARG A 80 18.23 -20.46 2.83
N ARG A 81 18.88 -21.34 3.61
CA ARG A 81 18.23 -22.12 4.67
C ARG A 81 18.23 -21.40 6.00
N TYR A 82 17.04 -21.17 6.52
CA TYR A 82 16.82 -20.54 7.82
C TYR A 82 16.08 -21.47 8.77
N ARG A 83 16.35 -21.29 10.06
CA ARG A 83 15.65 -21.94 11.15
C ARG A 83 15.04 -20.88 12.05
N VAL A 84 13.71 -20.77 12.02
CA VAL A 84 12.98 -19.96 13.00
C VAL A 84 12.69 -20.82 14.23
N THR A 85 12.90 -20.28 15.42
CA THR A 85 12.54 -20.93 16.68
C THR A 85 11.68 -19.98 17.50
N ARG A 86 10.50 -20.44 17.92
CA ARG A 86 9.63 -19.71 18.86
C ARG A 86 9.45 -20.49 20.14
N ARG A 87 9.65 -19.81 21.27
CA ARG A 87 9.49 -20.36 22.61
C ARG A 87 8.40 -19.60 23.35
N LEU A 88 7.54 -20.34 24.03
CA LEU A 88 6.58 -19.83 25.00
C LEU A 88 7.03 -20.27 26.38
N ARG A 89 7.16 -19.33 27.32
CA ARG A 89 7.42 -19.64 28.74
C ARG A 89 6.32 -19.07 29.61
N ARG A 90 5.80 -19.87 30.54
CA ARG A 90 4.90 -19.34 31.56
C ARG A 90 5.63 -18.28 32.37
N ALA A 91 5.01 -17.12 32.53
CA ALA A 91 5.55 -16.11 33.40
C ALA A 91 5.49 -16.59 34.86
N ARG A 92 6.55 -16.33 35.64
CA ARG A 92 6.59 -16.68 37.07
C ARG A 92 5.48 -15.93 37.81
N ALA A 93 4.87 -16.57 38.80
CA ALA A 93 3.97 -15.90 39.73
C ALA A 93 4.73 -14.74 40.40
N ARG A 94 4.12 -13.54 40.43
CA ARG A 94 4.68 -12.44 41.22
C ARG A 94 4.52 -12.77 42.71
N ALA A 95 5.44 -12.26 43.55
CA ALA A 95 5.40 -12.42 45.01
C ALA A 95 4.06 -11.96 45.66
N SER A 96 3.25 -11.19 44.94
CA SER A 96 1.92 -10.72 45.34
C SER A 96 0.76 -11.68 45.04
N GLY A 97 1.01 -12.93 44.66
CA GLY A 97 -0.04 -13.93 44.43
C GLY A 97 -0.87 -13.76 43.15
N ALA A 98 -0.60 -12.72 42.35
CA ALA A 98 -1.19 -12.56 41.03
C ALA A 98 -0.48 -13.49 40.03
N LEU A 99 -1.22 -14.46 39.49
CA LEU A 99 -0.80 -15.26 38.32
C LEU A 99 -0.45 -14.29 37.18
N ALA A 100 0.73 -14.46 36.58
CA ALA A 100 1.08 -13.68 35.40
C ALA A 100 0.19 -14.11 34.21
N ALA A 101 -0.38 -13.12 33.51
CA ALA A 101 -1.61 -13.29 32.73
C ALA A 101 -1.47 -14.07 31.39
N ASP A 102 -0.27 -14.23 30.83
CA ASP A 102 -0.06 -15.04 29.63
C ASP A 102 1.41 -15.53 29.51
N ALA A 103 1.66 -16.49 28.63
CA ALA A 103 2.99 -16.97 28.29
C ALA A 103 3.80 -15.88 27.56
N GLN A 104 5.09 -15.74 27.90
CA GLN A 104 6.00 -14.80 27.25
C GLN A 104 6.57 -15.42 25.98
N PRO A 105 6.32 -14.84 24.80
CA PRO A 105 6.89 -15.30 23.54
C PRO A 105 8.34 -14.83 23.40
N GLN A 106 9.17 -15.73 22.89
CA GLN A 106 10.54 -15.47 22.45
C GLN A 106 10.67 -16.01 21.03
N ALA A 107 11.43 -15.34 20.19
CA ALA A 107 11.64 -15.77 18.82
C ALA A 107 13.11 -15.54 18.45
N ALA A 108 13.67 -16.45 17.67
CA ALA A 108 14.98 -16.29 17.09
C ALA A 108 14.98 -16.83 15.66
N ILE A 109 15.83 -16.27 14.81
CA ILE A 109 16.09 -16.80 13.48
C ILE A 109 17.58 -17.03 13.29
N LEU A 110 17.90 -18.23 12.86
CA LEU A 110 19.25 -18.74 12.64
C LEU A 110 19.42 -19.04 11.16
N ASP A 111 20.54 -18.62 10.61
CA ASP A 111 21.01 -19.09 9.32
C ASP A 111 21.71 -20.42 9.49
N VAL A 112 21.20 -21.45 8.82
CA VAL A 112 21.67 -22.84 9.01
C VAL A 112 23.06 -23.04 8.41
N GLU A 113 23.40 -22.31 7.35
CA GLU A 113 24.67 -22.45 6.65
C GLU A 113 25.80 -21.71 7.37
N LEU A 114 25.51 -20.50 7.86
CA LEU A 114 26.49 -19.69 8.59
C LEU A 114 26.56 -20.03 10.08
N GLY A 115 25.53 -20.66 10.64
CA GLY A 115 25.40 -20.89 12.08
C GLY A 115 25.23 -19.59 12.87
N THR A 116 24.83 -18.49 12.22
CA THR A 116 24.73 -17.15 12.82
C THR A 116 23.27 -16.77 13.07
N THR A 117 22.97 -16.30 14.27
CA THR A 117 21.64 -15.79 14.63
C THR A 117 21.47 -14.35 14.12
N PHE A 118 20.51 -14.14 13.23
CA PHE A 118 20.24 -12.83 12.62
C PHE A 118 19.32 -11.94 13.47
N ALA A 119 18.35 -12.55 14.15
CA ALA A 119 17.40 -11.83 15.00
C ALA A 119 17.02 -12.65 16.22
N GLN A 120 16.81 -11.97 17.35
CA GLN A 120 16.38 -12.58 18.63
C GLN A 120 15.22 -11.82 19.29
N ARG A 121 14.81 -10.68 18.71
CA ARG A 121 13.62 -9.95 19.15
C ARG A 121 12.44 -10.39 18.31
N ALA A 122 11.27 -10.55 18.93
CA ALA A 122 10.05 -10.96 18.23
C ALA A 122 9.70 -10.02 17.05
N GLU A 123 9.91 -8.71 17.22
CA GLU A 123 9.68 -7.73 16.15
C GLU A 123 10.68 -7.85 15.00
N GLU A 124 11.97 -8.05 15.28
CA GLU A 124 12.98 -8.25 14.23
C GLU A 124 12.72 -9.54 13.45
N VAL A 125 12.38 -10.62 14.17
CA VAL A 125 12.02 -11.90 13.54
C VAL A 125 10.77 -11.73 12.68
N ARG A 126 9.78 -10.94 13.14
CA ARG A 126 8.58 -10.64 12.35
C ARG A 126 8.94 -9.89 11.07
N THR A 127 9.71 -8.80 11.15
CA THR A 127 10.17 -8.05 9.98
C THR A 127 10.94 -8.93 9.00
N PHE A 128 11.91 -9.72 9.49
CA PHE A 128 12.68 -10.63 8.66
C PHE A 128 11.77 -11.63 7.94
N LEU A 129 10.84 -12.27 8.66
CA LEU A 129 9.93 -13.24 8.07
C LEU A 129 9.00 -12.58 7.05
N THR A 130 8.47 -11.38 7.30
CA THR A 130 7.66 -10.64 6.31
C THR A 130 8.42 -10.44 5.00
N GLU A 131 9.67 -9.98 5.08
CA GLU A 131 10.54 -9.77 3.91
C GLU A 131 10.82 -11.10 3.16
N HIS A 132 11.14 -12.17 3.88
CA HIS A 132 11.54 -13.45 3.26
C HIS A 132 10.34 -14.32 2.80
N LEU A 133 9.13 -14.03 3.30
CA LEU A 133 7.88 -14.63 2.84
C LEU A 133 7.38 -14.00 1.53
N GLY A 134 7.84 -12.79 1.20
CA GLY A 134 7.58 -12.12 -0.08
C GLY A 134 6.36 -11.18 -0.08
N ASP A 135 5.88 -10.75 1.10
CA ASP A 135 4.72 -9.87 1.22
C ASP A 135 5.14 -8.47 1.67
N ASP A 136 5.45 -7.59 0.70
CA ASP A 136 5.86 -6.18 0.89
C ASP A 136 4.71 -5.26 1.37
N GLY A 137 3.86 -5.71 2.29
CA GLY A 137 2.80 -4.87 2.84
C GLY A 137 1.64 -5.60 3.53
N ILE A 138 1.61 -6.94 3.51
CA ILE A 138 0.56 -7.74 4.17
C ILE A 138 1.14 -8.31 5.45
N ALA A 139 0.38 -8.22 6.56
CA ALA A 139 0.78 -8.85 7.80
C ALA A 139 0.85 -10.38 7.62
N PRO A 140 1.96 -11.05 8.01
CA PRO A 140 2.12 -12.51 7.86
C PRO A 140 0.95 -13.30 8.44
N GLU A 141 0.37 -12.82 9.54
CA GLU A 141 -0.78 -13.44 10.19
C GLU A 141 -1.99 -13.57 9.25
N VAL A 142 -2.26 -12.53 8.45
CA VAL A 142 -3.38 -12.47 7.50
C VAL A 142 -3.16 -13.43 6.33
N VAL A 143 -1.92 -13.49 5.83
CA VAL A 143 -1.52 -14.41 4.74
C VAL A 143 -1.72 -15.86 5.19
N PHE A 144 -1.33 -16.17 6.43
CA PHE A 144 -1.55 -17.50 6.96
C PHE A 144 -3.02 -17.83 7.16
N GLU A 145 -3.80 -16.94 7.78
CA GLU A 145 -5.20 -17.21 8.08
C GLU A 145 -6.05 -17.46 6.82
N HIS A 146 -5.75 -16.76 5.72
CA HIS A 146 -6.59 -16.76 4.52
C HIS A 146 -6.00 -17.49 3.31
N VAL A 147 -4.68 -17.66 3.21
CA VAL A 147 -4.02 -18.22 2.01
C VAL A 147 -3.34 -19.55 2.31
N VAL A 148 -2.50 -19.61 3.36
CA VAL A 148 -1.61 -20.76 3.59
C VAL A 148 -2.22 -21.78 4.55
N GLY A 149 -2.74 -21.31 5.68
CA GLY A 149 -3.16 -22.11 6.83
C GLY A 149 -4.65 -22.07 7.09
N VAL A 150 -5.45 -22.08 6.02
CA VAL A 150 -6.91 -21.94 6.10
C VAL A 150 -7.50 -22.97 7.06
N PRO A 151 -8.13 -22.54 8.18
CA PRO A 151 -8.71 -23.46 9.15
C PRO A 151 -9.79 -24.35 8.53
N GLN A 152 -9.97 -25.54 9.10
CA GLN A 152 -10.97 -26.49 8.62
C GLN A 152 -12.36 -25.84 8.59
N GLY A 153 -13.04 -25.94 7.44
CA GLY A 153 -14.38 -25.38 7.25
C GLY A 153 -14.42 -23.88 6.93
N ARG A 154 -13.28 -23.18 6.89
CA ARG A 154 -13.23 -21.75 6.52
C ARG A 154 -12.96 -21.46 5.06
N LEU A 155 -12.54 -22.44 4.26
CA LEU A 155 -12.22 -22.26 2.85
C LEU A 155 -13.37 -21.60 2.05
N THR A 156 -14.62 -21.99 2.35
CA THR A 156 -15.80 -21.41 1.70
C THR A 156 -16.41 -20.24 2.48
N ALA A 157 -16.07 -20.08 3.77
CA ALA A 157 -16.65 -19.05 4.63
C ALA A 157 -16.31 -17.64 4.14
N ASP A 158 -15.07 -17.43 3.68
CA ASP A 158 -14.61 -16.14 3.14
C ASP A 158 -15.45 -15.69 1.92
N PHE A 159 -16.04 -16.63 1.17
CA PHE A 159 -16.90 -16.32 0.03
C PHE A 159 -18.36 -16.08 0.40
N LEU A 160 -18.81 -16.59 1.55
CA LEU A 160 -20.17 -16.42 2.06
C LEU A 160 -20.38 -15.09 2.78
N ASP A 161 -19.30 -14.41 3.15
CA ASP A 161 -19.39 -13.14 3.86
C ASP A 161 -19.96 -11.99 3.00
N PRO A 162 -20.60 -10.99 3.63
CA PRO A 162 -21.08 -9.79 2.95
C PRO A 162 -19.97 -9.07 2.17
N PRO A 163 -20.31 -8.36 1.06
CA PRO A 163 -19.32 -7.72 0.18
C PRO A 163 -18.29 -6.83 0.90
N ASN A 164 -18.70 -6.09 1.93
CA ASN A 164 -17.80 -5.22 2.69
C ASN A 164 -16.74 -6.01 3.48
N ILE A 165 -17.12 -7.13 4.10
CA ILE A 165 -16.19 -7.98 4.87
C ILE A 165 -15.20 -8.66 3.91
N ARG A 166 -15.70 -9.17 2.77
CA ARG A 166 -14.83 -9.75 1.73
C ARG A 166 -13.85 -8.74 1.20
N LYS A 167 -14.31 -7.52 0.88
CA LYS A 167 -13.44 -6.43 0.43
C LYS A 167 -12.29 -6.19 1.42
N ASN A 168 -12.59 -6.05 2.71
CA ASN A 168 -11.56 -5.84 3.72
C ASN A 168 -10.58 -7.02 3.87
N ARG A 169 -11.00 -8.27 3.59
CA ARG A 169 -10.11 -9.45 3.62
C ARG A 169 -9.25 -9.58 2.36
N PHE A 170 -9.85 -9.39 1.18
CA PHE A 170 -9.17 -9.60 -0.10
C PHE A 170 -8.38 -8.38 -0.56
N ASP A 171 -8.74 -7.15 -0.19
CA ASP A 171 -8.04 -5.94 -0.62
C ASP A 171 -6.54 -5.95 -0.23
N PRO A 172 -6.17 -6.35 1.00
CA PRO A 172 -4.76 -6.54 1.35
C PRO A 172 -4.10 -7.63 0.50
N LEU A 173 -4.75 -8.80 0.36
CA LEU A 173 -4.21 -9.96 -0.37
C LEU A 173 -3.98 -9.67 -1.86
N LEU A 174 -4.89 -8.92 -2.47
CA LEU A 174 -4.84 -8.54 -3.89
C LEU A 174 -4.13 -7.20 -4.10
N ARG A 175 -3.68 -6.54 -3.03
CA ARG A 175 -3.03 -5.23 -3.05
C ARG A 175 -3.83 -4.17 -3.82
N THR A 176 -5.16 -4.24 -3.79
CA THR A 176 -6.04 -3.30 -4.50
C THR A 176 -5.93 -1.88 -3.94
N HIS A 177 -5.52 -1.75 -2.67
CA HIS A 177 -5.32 -0.46 -2.01
C HIS A 177 -4.24 0.39 -2.69
N GLU A 178 -3.17 -0.20 -3.22
CA GLU A 178 -2.11 0.53 -3.92
C GLU A 178 -2.63 1.19 -5.20
N PHE A 179 -3.49 0.48 -5.95
CA PHE A 179 -4.15 1.03 -7.13
C PHE A 179 -5.09 2.18 -6.75
N GLN A 180 -5.80 2.06 -5.63
CA GLN A 180 -6.67 3.12 -5.14
C GLN A 180 -5.87 4.37 -4.75
N GLN A 181 -4.76 4.22 -4.03
CA GLN A 181 -3.87 5.34 -3.69
C GLN A 181 -3.29 6.01 -4.93
N ALA A 182 -2.83 5.22 -5.91
CA ALA A 182 -2.32 5.74 -7.17
C ALA A 182 -3.41 6.53 -7.92
N TYR A 183 -4.64 6.01 -7.96
CA TYR A 183 -5.78 6.70 -8.55
C TYR A 183 -6.10 8.04 -7.87
N GLU A 184 -6.11 8.06 -6.53
CA GLU A 184 -6.35 9.28 -5.75
C GLU A 184 -5.25 10.33 -5.95
N ALA A 185 -3.98 9.90 -6.01
CA ALA A 185 -2.87 10.79 -6.34
C ALA A 185 -3.00 11.39 -7.74
N LEU A 186 -3.45 10.58 -8.72
CA LEU A 186 -3.70 11.05 -10.08
C LEU A 186 -4.87 12.04 -10.16
N LEU A 187 -5.90 11.93 -9.32
CA LEU A 187 -6.99 12.90 -9.28
C LEU A 187 -6.51 14.32 -8.97
N ALA A 188 -5.52 14.47 -8.08
CA ALA A 188 -4.94 15.78 -7.79
C ALA A 188 -4.25 16.38 -9.03
N LEU A 189 -3.55 15.55 -9.79
CA LEU A 189 -2.90 15.94 -11.05
C LEU A 189 -3.93 16.33 -12.12
N VAL A 190 -4.99 15.55 -12.27
CA VAL A 190 -6.10 15.84 -13.19
C VAL A 190 -6.71 17.22 -12.87
N ARG A 191 -7.06 17.46 -11.59
CA ARG A 191 -7.61 18.75 -11.15
C ARG A 191 -6.66 19.92 -11.41
N HIS A 192 -5.36 19.73 -11.21
CA HIS A 192 -4.36 20.76 -11.52
C HIS A 192 -4.39 21.15 -13.00
N PHE A 193 -4.42 20.17 -13.91
CA PHE A 193 -4.48 20.44 -15.35
C PHE A 193 -5.81 21.03 -15.78
N GLU A 194 -6.93 20.63 -15.18
CA GLU A 194 -8.24 21.23 -15.45
C GLU A 194 -8.26 22.73 -15.11
N LEU A 195 -7.75 23.10 -13.93
CA LEU A 195 -7.64 24.50 -13.50
C LEU A 195 -6.74 25.32 -14.44
N ARG A 196 -5.60 24.76 -14.85
CA ARG A 196 -4.71 25.42 -15.82
C ARG A 196 -5.38 25.60 -17.17
N ARG A 197 -6.07 24.57 -17.67
CA ARG A 197 -6.82 24.64 -18.92
C ARG A 197 -7.87 25.76 -18.86
N GLN A 198 -8.59 25.86 -17.76
CA GLN A 198 -9.60 26.90 -17.56
C GLN A 198 -8.97 28.30 -17.49
N ALA A 199 -7.86 28.48 -16.77
CA ALA A 199 -7.13 29.74 -16.72
C ALA A 199 -6.62 30.19 -18.10
N HIS A 200 -6.06 29.25 -18.89
CA HIS A 200 -5.61 29.53 -20.24
C HIS A 200 -6.79 29.88 -21.17
N ALA A 201 -7.93 29.20 -21.05
CA ALA A 201 -9.13 29.51 -21.83
C ALA A 201 -9.66 30.92 -21.54
N THR A 202 -9.74 31.32 -20.26
CA THR A 202 -10.17 32.67 -19.88
C THR A 202 -9.22 33.73 -20.43
N ARG A 203 -7.91 33.48 -20.36
CA ARG A 203 -6.90 34.43 -20.88
C ARG A 203 -6.96 34.55 -22.40
N ALA A 204 -7.17 33.45 -23.12
CA ALA A 204 -7.37 33.48 -24.57
C ALA A 204 -8.60 34.32 -24.93
N ALA A 205 -9.73 34.11 -24.25
CA ALA A 205 -10.95 34.89 -24.49
C ALA A 205 -10.75 36.40 -24.21
N ALA A 206 -10.00 36.76 -23.16
CA ALA A 206 -9.67 38.15 -22.86
C ALA A 206 -8.81 38.79 -23.96
N LEU A 207 -7.76 38.10 -24.40
CA LEU A 207 -6.89 38.56 -25.48
C LEU A 207 -7.65 38.70 -26.81
N GLU A 208 -8.55 37.77 -27.14
CA GLU A 208 -9.44 37.90 -28.30
C GLU A 208 -10.34 39.15 -28.21
N GLY A 209 -10.81 39.48 -27.01
CA GLY A 209 -11.56 40.71 -26.73
C GLY A 209 -10.73 41.97 -26.99
N GLU A 210 -9.51 42.03 -26.45
CA GLU A 210 -8.57 43.13 -26.68
C GLU A 210 -8.23 43.28 -28.17
N LEU A 211 -8.00 42.17 -28.87
CA LEU A 211 -7.66 42.17 -30.29
C LEU A 211 -8.79 42.77 -31.15
N LYS A 212 -10.06 42.47 -30.80
CA LYS A 212 -11.24 43.08 -31.43
C LYS A 212 -11.32 44.59 -31.16
N GLN A 213 -10.99 45.03 -29.95
CA GLN A 213 -10.98 46.46 -29.62
C GLN A 213 -9.90 47.21 -30.39
N VAL A 214 -8.69 46.66 -30.47
CA VAL A 214 -7.58 47.24 -31.25
C VAL A 214 -7.97 47.33 -32.73
N ALA A 215 -8.57 46.28 -33.29
CA ALA A 215 -9.05 46.30 -34.67
C ALA A 215 -10.09 47.42 -34.89
N ALA A 216 -11.05 47.58 -33.97
CA ALA A 216 -12.05 48.65 -34.07
C ALA A 216 -11.45 50.06 -33.93
N LEU A 217 -10.43 50.24 -33.08
CA LEU A 217 -9.71 51.51 -32.95
C LEU A 217 -8.91 51.84 -34.21
N ALA A 218 -8.26 50.85 -34.82
CA ALA A 218 -7.54 51.04 -36.08
C ALA A 218 -8.48 51.54 -37.19
N THR A 219 -9.66 50.93 -37.33
CA THR A 219 -10.67 51.39 -38.31
C THR A 219 -11.14 52.82 -38.02
N ARG A 220 -11.31 53.20 -36.74
CA ARG A 220 -11.68 54.57 -36.37
C ARG A 220 -10.57 55.57 -36.66
N LEU A 221 -9.31 55.20 -36.42
CA LEU A 221 -8.15 56.04 -36.72
C LEU A 221 -8.06 56.28 -38.23
N GLU A 222 -8.18 55.24 -39.05
CA GLU A 222 -8.20 55.37 -40.51
C GLU A 222 -9.31 56.32 -40.98
N ALA A 223 -10.52 56.19 -40.42
CA ALA A 223 -11.63 57.08 -40.75
C ALA A 223 -11.37 58.54 -40.32
N ALA A 224 -10.81 58.76 -39.13
CA ALA A 224 -10.46 60.09 -38.63
C ALA A 224 -9.34 60.74 -39.45
N GLU A 225 -8.32 59.98 -39.85
CA GLU A 225 -7.24 60.45 -40.74
C GLU A 225 -7.77 60.81 -42.13
N ALA A 226 -8.71 60.03 -42.68
CA ALA A 226 -9.36 60.36 -43.95
C ALA A 226 -10.17 61.65 -43.83
N GLN A 227 -10.90 61.84 -42.72
CA GLN A 227 -11.68 63.04 -42.46
C GLN A 227 -10.76 64.28 -42.29
N ALA A 228 -9.67 64.15 -41.54
CA ALA A 228 -8.68 65.21 -41.37
C ALA A 228 -8.04 65.63 -42.69
N ARG A 229 -7.68 64.67 -43.56
CA ARG A 229 -7.21 64.94 -44.92
C ARG A 229 -8.24 65.70 -45.76
N GLY A 230 -9.52 65.32 -45.65
CA GLY A 230 -10.62 66.02 -46.32
C GLY A 230 -10.76 67.47 -45.86
N VAL A 231 -10.73 67.71 -44.55
CA VAL A 231 -10.82 69.07 -43.98
C VAL A 231 -9.61 69.93 -44.33
N ALA A 232 -8.39 69.34 -44.32
CA ALA A 232 -7.18 70.04 -44.74
C ALA A 232 -7.27 70.49 -46.21
N ALA A 233 -7.74 69.61 -47.11
CA ALA A 233 -7.94 69.97 -48.51
C ALA A 233 -8.99 71.08 -48.70
N GLN A 234 -10.08 71.07 -47.91
CA GLN A 234 -11.08 72.14 -47.91
C GLN A 234 -10.51 73.48 -47.41
N LEU A 235 -9.66 73.46 -46.39
CA LEU A 235 -8.98 74.65 -45.88
C LEU A 235 -8.00 75.23 -46.91
N GLU A 236 -7.23 74.38 -47.61
CA GLU A 236 -6.35 74.81 -48.69
C GLU A 236 -7.13 75.44 -49.85
N ALA A 237 -8.24 74.82 -50.25
CA ALA A 237 -9.13 75.38 -51.28
C ALA A 237 -9.71 76.74 -50.85
N ALA A 238 -10.26 76.83 -49.63
CA ALA A 238 -10.81 78.08 -49.10
C ALA A 238 -9.74 79.18 -48.95
N ALA A 239 -8.51 78.82 -48.58
CA ALA A 239 -7.39 79.76 -48.52
C ALA A 239 -7.01 80.28 -49.90
N SER A 240 -7.00 79.41 -50.92
CA SER A 240 -6.78 79.79 -52.33
C SER A 240 -7.89 80.71 -52.86
N ASP A 241 -9.14 80.44 -52.52
CA ASP A 241 -10.27 81.30 -52.91
C ASP A 241 -10.17 82.68 -52.25
N LEU A 242 -9.71 82.74 -51.00
CA LEU A 242 -9.51 83.99 -50.26
C LEU A 242 -8.35 84.83 -50.82
N THR A 243 -7.25 84.21 -51.25
CA THR A 243 -6.15 84.92 -51.92
C THR A 243 -6.60 85.47 -53.28
N GLN A 244 -7.33 84.68 -54.07
CA GLN A 244 -7.89 85.16 -55.34
C GLN A 244 -8.87 86.32 -55.15
N ALA A 245 -9.74 86.25 -54.13
CA ALA A 245 -10.65 87.34 -53.79
C ALA A 245 -9.89 88.59 -53.27
N GLY A 246 -8.81 88.41 -52.52
CA GLY A 246 -7.95 89.50 -52.04
C GLY A 246 -7.19 90.21 -53.17
N ASP A 247 -6.71 89.45 -54.16
CA ASP A 247 -6.04 90.00 -55.34
C ASP A 247 -7.03 90.75 -56.26
N ALA A 248 -8.28 90.28 -56.36
CA ALA A 248 -9.34 90.96 -57.10
C ALA A 248 -9.80 92.29 -56.46
N VAL A 249 -9.59 92.48 -55.15
CA VAL A 249 -9.93 93.73 -54.43
C VAL A 249 -8.78 94.75 -54.47
N ARG A 250 -7.55 94.33 -54.81
CA ARG A 250 -6.37 95.22 -54.94
C ARG A 250 -6.10 95.72 -56.36
N ALA A 251 -6.78 95.17 -57.37
CA ALA A 251 -6.73 95.61 -58.77
C ALA A 251 -7.78 96.71 -59.04
#